data_AF-A0A840AKF0-F1
#
_entry.id   AF-A0A840AKF0-F1
#
_cell.length_a   1.000
_cell.length_b   1.000
_cell.length_c   1.000
_cell.angle_alpha   90.00
_cell.angle_beta   90.00
_cell.angle_gamma   90.00
#
_symmetry.space_group_name_H-M   'P 1'
#
loop_
_entity.id
_entity.type
_entity.pdbx_description
1 polymer ?
#
loop_
_entity_poly.entity_id
_entity_poly.type
_entity_poly.pdbx_seq_one_letter_code
_entity_poly.pdbx_strand_id
1 'polypeptide(L)' 'MAQMLVRNIDDDIAERFKAKAKAEGKSAEQAMRDLIEGYAADGKAEALARLDAIRKRVGPITLDPVAIIREDRDTDHGRL' A
#
# COMPACT_ATOMS: atom_id res chain seq x y z
N MET A 1 -10.23 -15.30 11.35
CA MET A 1 -8.97 -15.77 11.98
C MET A 1 -8.51 -17.00 11.24
N ALA A 2 -7.30 -16.97 10.70
CA ALA A 2 -6.65 -18.11 10.04
C ALA A 2 -5.35 -18.44 10.78
N GLN A 3 -4.96 -19.72 10.78
CA GLN A 3 -3.74 -20.20 11.42
C GLN A 3 -2.85 -20.86 10.37
N MET A 4 -1.54 -20.55 10.40
CA MET A 4 -0.53 -21.13 9.53
C MET A 4 0.59 -21.69 10.39
N LEU A 5 1.07 -22.89 10.06
CA LEU A 5 2.22 -23.51 10.71
C LEU A 5 3.34 -23.67 9.68
N VAL A 6 4.45 -22.97 9.90
CA VAL A 6 5.66 -23.11 9.08
C VAL A 6 6.61 -24.03 9.84
N ARG A 7 6.98 -25.16 9.22
CA ARG A 7 7.85 -26.19 9.82
C ARG A 7 9.23 -26.16 9.20
N ASN A 8 10.19 -26.79 9.89
CA ASN A 8 11.58 -26.95 9.43
C ASN A 8 12.27 -25.62 9.10
N ILE A 9 12.01 -24.58 9.89
CA ILE A 9 12.83 -23.36 9.87
C ILE A 9 14.09 -23.66 10.66
N ASP A 10 15.25 -23.29 10.10
CA ASP A 10 16.52 -23.37 10.81
C ASP A 10 16.48 -22.55 12.11
N ASP A 11 16.94 -23.15 13.22
CA ASP A 11 16.85 -22.54 14.55
C ASP A 11 17.58 -21.20 14.63
N ASP A 12 18.73 -21.03 13.96
CA ASP A 12 19.46 -19.76 13.95
C ASP A 12 18.67 -18.67 13.22
N ILE A 13 17.98 -19.01 12.12
CA ILE A 13 17.09 -18.08 11.43
C ILE A 13 15.90 -17.68 12.32
N ALA A 14 15.29 -18.64 13.01
CA ALA A 14 14.18 -18.37 13.92
C ALA A 14 14.59 -17.45 15.07
N GLU A 15 15.77 -17.65 15.66
CA GLU A 15 16.30 -16.80 16.72
C GLU A 15 16.64 -15.39 16.23
N ARG A 16 17.28 -15.26 15.05
CA ARG A 16 17.55 -13.95 14.44
C ARG A 16 16.28 -13.17 14.15
N PHE A 17 15.23 -13.86 13.67
CA PHE A 17 13.93 -13.23 13.43
C PHE A 17 13.32 -12.68 14.71
N LYS A 18 13.31 -13.47 15.80
CA LYS A 18 12.83 -13.02 17.12
C LYS A 18 13.63 -11.83 17.65
N ALA A 19 14.96 -11.88 17.51
CA ALA A 19 15.84 -10.79 17.94
C ALA A 19 15.52 -9.48 17.19
N LYS A 20 15.31 -9.57 15.87
CA LYS A 20 14.91 -8.44 15.04
C LYS A 20 13.54 -7.88 15.45
N ALA A 21 12.54 -8.75 15.62
CA ALA A 21 11.21 -8.34 16.09
C ALA A 21 11.27 -7.61 17.44
N LYS A 22 12.07 -8.14 18.38
CA LYS A 22 12.28 -7.52 19.70
C LYS A 22 12.96 -6.15 19.59
N ALA A 23 13.95 -5.99 18.70
CA ALA A 23 14.59 -4.70 18.45
C ALA A 23 13.61 -3.66 17.88
N GLU A 24 12.60 -4.10 17.13
CA GLU A 24 11.49 -3.26 16.63
C GLU A 24 10.36 -3.07 17.66
N GLY A 25 10.50 -3.60 18.89
CA GLY A 25 9.47 -3.51 19.93
C GLY A 25 8.23 -4.37 19.66
N LYS A 26 8.32 -5.34 18.76
CA LYS A 26 7.22 -6.22 18.34
C LYS A 26 7.39 -7.63 18.91
N SER A 27 6.27 -8.34 19.09
CA SER A 27 6.32 -9.80 19.26
C SER A 27 6.69 -10.46 17.93
N ALA A 28 7.29 -11.65 17.99
CA ALA A 28 7.61 -12.41 16.78
C ALA A 28 6.35 -12.74 15.95
N GLU A 29 5.22 -13.00 16.63
CA GLU A 29 3.93 -13.21 15.96
C GLU A 29 3.47 -11.97 15.21
N GLN A 30 3.53 -10.79 15.84
CA GLN A 30 3.13 -9.54 15.19
C GLN A 30 4.00 -9.23 13.98
N ALA A 31 5.32 -9.40 14.11
CA ALA A 31 6.25 -9.21 12.99
C ALA A 31 5.98 -10.19 11.84
N MET A 32 5.66 -11.45 12.15
CA MET A 32 5.31 -12.46 11.15
C MET A 32 3.99 -12.13 10.45
N ARG A 33 3.00 -11.65 11.22
CA ARG A 33 1.72 -11.19 10.70
C ARG A 33 1.91 -10.02 9.73
N ASP A 34 2.62 -8.97 10.14
CA ASP A 34 2.94 -7.82 9.28
C ASP A 34 3.63 -8.25 7.98
N LEU A 35 4.56 -9.22 8.07
CA LEU A 35 5.28 -9.74 6.91
C LEU A 35 4.36 -10.52 5.97
N ILE A 36 3.49 -11.39 6.50
CA ILE A 36 2.51 -12.14 5.70
C ILE A 36 1.51 -11.20 5.06
N GLU A 37 0.96 -10.24 5.81
CA GLU A 37 0.02 -9.26 5.30
C GLU A 37 0.68 -8.40 4.22
N GLY A 38 1.91 -7.91 4.43
CA GLY A 38 2.64 -7.16 3.42
C GLY A 38 2.99 -7.98 2.17
N TYR A 39 3.34 -9.26 2.34
CA TYR A 39 3.58 -10.18 1.22
C TYR A 39 2.30 -10.50 0.44
N ALA A 40 1.17 -10.61 1.14
CA ALA A 40 -0.13 -10.96 0.58
C ALA A 40 -0.95 -9.75 0.10
N ALA A 41 -0.62 -8.52 0.50
CA ALA A 41 -1.31 -7.27 0.16
C ALA A 41 -1.15 -6.85 -1.32
N ASP A 42 -0.96 -7.82 -2.20
CA ASP A 42 -0.92 -7.71 -3.65
C ASP A 42 0.34 -7.10 -4.25
N GLY A 43 1.11 -7.99 -4.88
CA GLY A 43 2.21 -7.65 -5.76
C GLY A 43 1.73 -6.71 -6.85
N LYS A 44 2.57 -5.72 -7.18
CA LYS A 44 2.45 -4.67 -8.22
C LYS A 44 1.44 -4.94 -9.35
N ALA A 45 1.33 -6.17 -9.86
CA ALA A 45 0.35 -6.60 -10.85
C ALA A 45 -1.13 -6.41 -10.44
N GLU A 46 -1.56 -6.81 -9.24
CA GLU A 46 -2.95 -6.69 -8.77
C GLU A 46 -3.32 -5.23 -8.48
N ALA A 47 -2.37 -4.45 -7.95
CA ALA A 47 -2.50 -3.00 -7.83
C ALA A 47 -2.66 -2.32 -9.21
N LEU A 48 -1.86 -2.72 -10.20
CA LEU A 48 -1.98 -2.23 -11.58
C LEU A 48 -3.30 -2.64 -12.23
N ALA A 49 -3.78 -3.86 -11.98
CA ALA A 49 -5.07 -4.34 -12.47
C ALA A 49 -6.24 -3.52 -11.89
N ARG A 50 -6.19 -3.19 -10.60
CA ARG A 50 -7.15 -2.26 -9.97
C ARG A 50 -7.11 -0.86 -10.58
N LEU A 51 -5.91 -0.31 -10.79
CA LEU A 51 -5.75 1.00 -11.43
C LEU A 51 -6.28 1.01 -12.87
N ASP A 52 -6.05 -0.06 -13.63
CA ASP A 52 -6.58 -0.21 -14.99
C ASP A 52 -8.12 -0.28 -14.99
N ALA A 53 -8.71 -1.03 -14.07
CA ALA A 53 -10.17 -1.08 -13.89
C ALA A 53 -10.77 0.30 -13.56
N ILE A 54 -10.10 1.09 -12.71
CA ILE A 54 -10.52 2.47 -12.40
C ILE A 54 -10.40 3.36 -13.64
N ARG A 55 -9.29 3.30 -14.39
CA ARG A 55 -9.12 4.06 -15.63
C ARG A 55 -10.19 3.76 -16.66
N LYS A 56 -10.57 2.48 -16.82
CA LYS A 56 -11.65 2.07 -17.72
C LYS A 56 -13.02 2.61 -17.29
N ARG A 57 -13.27 2.73 -15.99
CA ARG A 57 -14.53 3.29 -15.45
C ARG A 57 -14.62 4.80 -15.60
N VAL A 58 -13.52 5.52 -15.34
CA VAL A 58 -13.48 6.99 -15.38
C VAL A 58 -13.36 7.50 -16.83
N GLY A 59 -12.69 6.76 -17.70
CA GLY A 59 -12.41 7.18 -19.07
C GLY A 59 -11.31 8.25 -19.16
N PRO A 60 -10.90 8.64 -20.38
CA PRO A 60 -9.93 9.70 -20.58
C PRO A 60 -10.54 11.05 -20.22
N ILE A 61 -9.84 11.83 -19.39
CA ILE A 61 -10.22 13.22 -19.11
C ILE A 61 -9.72 14.09 -20.27
N THR A 62 -10.64 14.72 -20.98
CA THR A 62 -10.34 15.63 -22.11
C THR A 62 -10.31 17.10 -21.71
N LEU A 63 -10.60 17.41 -20.44
CA LEU A 63 -10.49 18.77 -19.93
C LEU A 63 -9.03 19.15 -19.73
N ASP A 64 -8.72 20.42 -19.99
CA ASP A 64 -7.43 21.01 -19.62
C ASP A 64 -7.54 21.61 -18.21
N PRO A 65 -7.07 20.90 -17.16
CA PRO A 65 -7.20 21.38 -15.80
C PRO A 65 -6.43 22.69 -15.57
N VAL A 66 -5.39 22.97 -16.37
CA VAL A 66 -4.63 24.22 -16.29
C VAL A 66 -5.47 25.42 -16.74
N ALA A 67 -6.21 25.30 -17.84
CA ALA A 67 -7.15 26.33 -18.28
C ALA A 67 -8.22 26.61 -17.23
N ILE A 68 -8.81 25.56 -16.63
CA ILE A 68 -9.86 25.70 -15.60
C ILE A 68 -9.33 26.40 -14.36
N ILE A 69 -8.15 26.01 -13.87
CA ILE A 69 -7.52 26.63 -12.69
C ILE A 69 -7.18 28.09 -12.96
N ARG A 70 -6.77 28.43 -14.20
CA ARG A 70 -6.52 29.83 -14.59
C ARG A 70 -7.82 30.62 -14.66
N GLU A 71 -8.86 30.07 -15.26
CA GLU A 71 -10.19 30.70 -15.31
C GLU A 71 -10.70 30.99 -13.89
N ASP A 72 -10.68 30.01 -12.99
CA ASP A 72 -11.11 30.18 -11.59
C ASP A 72 -10.30 31.26 -10.85
N ARG A 73 -8.97 31.26 -11.02
CA ARG A 73 -8.08 32.26 -10.41
C ARG A 73 -8.34 33.67 -10.95
N ASP A 74 -8.56 33.81 -12.26
CA ASP A 74 -8.73 35.10 -12.94
C ASP A 74 -10.18 35.64 -12.83
N THR A 75 -11.17 34.82 -12.45
CA THR A 75 -12.61 35.17 -12.46
C THR A 75 -13.28 35.30 -11.09
N ASP A 76 -12.53 35.68 -10.03
CA ASP A 76 -13.08 36.15 -8.73
C ASP A 76 -13.32 35.07 -7.64
N HIS A 77 -12.24 34.62 -7.00
CA HIS A 77 -12.26 34.09 -5.62
C HIS A 77 -11.23 34.79 -4.69
N GLY A 78 -10.60 35.87 -5.17
CA GLY A 78 -9.62 36.67 -4.43
C GLY A 78 -10.07 38.09 -4.06
N ARG A 79 -11.37 38.40 -4.17
CA ARG A 79 -11.96 39.67 -3.70
C ARG A 79 -12.93 39.39 -2.56
N LEU A 80 -12.39 39.29 -1.36
CA LEU A 80 -13.08 39.58 -0.11
C LEU A 80 -12.28 40.63 0.64
#